data_AF-A0A935ZW13-F1
#
_entry.id   AF-A0A935ZW13-F1
#
_cell.length_a   1.000
_cell.length_b   1.000
_cell.length_c   1.000
_cell.angle_alpha   90.00
_cell.angle_beta   90.00
_cell.angle_gamma   90.00
#
_symmetry.space_group_name_H-M   'P 1'
#
loop_
_entity.id
_entity.type
_entity.pdbx_description
1 polymer ?
#
loop_
_entity_poly.entity_id
_entity_poly.type
_entity_poly.pdbx_seq_one_letter_code
_entity_poly.pdbx_strand_id
1 'polypeptide(L)'
;MALAPAMGHHHALRSQPPFCLFVAALACSACSGDDGDDRPGLPPVTAVKATPQAQCVANVIGIGEIDLENDYLPHVVHCENGGANFEALKAQAIAARSVVYQSMATHGNICDGQGCQVYSCGSEPTEEQRRAVAETAGQILTYNGQITYGFFVAGDPNTAPPDCVGKPGAKTESLVTYNEGAVGDDVEQTELGWVYQPGEGGYGTNRGCMSQWGARCLENNFGYRAEDILRTYYGADIEILHAQGECVGPAPEPQPTPPEPPAPACDAVLAPGEVLFADEWVSSCNGRFTLWMQSDGNVVLYEEATGKALWNTQTVGTKQPALVMQEDGNFVLYDGNGAAVWHTSTHGHPGAMMRVEDAGNVVVWNGWTPIWSAR
;
A
#
# COMPACT_ATOMS: atom_id res chain seq x y z
N MET A 1 -65.73 24.01 -4.51
CA MET A 1 -65.03 22.75 -4.82
C MET A 1 -63.59 22.94 -4.36
N ALA A 2 -63.22 22.55 -3.13
CA ALA A 2 -62.69 21.21 -2.76
C ALA A 2 -61.35 20.94 -3.49
N LEU A 3 -60.18 20.64 -2.89
CA LEU A 3 -59.75 20.10 -1.59
C LEU A 3 -58.23 20.44 -1.37
N ALA A 4 -57.71 20.15 -0.17
CA ALA A 4 -56.42 20.55 0.42
C ALA A 4 -55.15 19.71 -0.01
N PRO A 5 -54.09 19.52 0.81
CA PRO A 5 -52.79 20.22 0.81
C PRO A 5 -51.55 19.32 0.55
N ALA A 6 -50.33 19.88 0.48
CA ALA A 6 -49.05 19.16 0.63
C ALA A 6 -48.02 20.09 1.29
N MET A 7 -47.52 19.83 2.52
CA MET A 7 -46.32 19.02 2.85
C MET A 7 -45.17 19.29 1.86
N GLY A 8 -44.01 19.86 2.20
CA GLY A 8 -43.25 19.84 3.43
C GLY A 8 -41.95 19.08 3.17
N HIS A 9 -40.85 19.77 2.85
CA HIS A 9 -39.47 19.26 3.02
C HIS A 9 -38.48 20.42 3.13
N HIS A 10 -38.12 20.77 4.35
CA HIS A 10 -36.87 21.44 4.67
C HIS A 10 -35.73 20.44 4.47
N HIS A 11 -34.90 20.64 3.45
CA HIS A 11 -33.58 20.01 3.42
C HIS A 11 -32.70 20.74 4.45
N ALA A 12 -32.53 20.09 5.61
CA ALA A 12 -31.49 20.42 6.54
C ALA A 12 -30.14 20.11 5.87
N LEU A 13 -29.35 21.15 5.60
CA LEU A 13 -27.92 21.04 5.36
C LEU A 13 -27.30 20.38 6.60
N ARG A 14 -26.97 19.09 6.51
CA ARG A 14 -26.10 18.44 7.48
C ARG A 14 -24.73 19.09 7.33
N SER A 15 -24.39 19.94 8.30
CA SER A 15 -23.01 20.36 8.56
C SER A 15 -22.16 19.12 8.80
N GLN A 16 -21.21 18.84 7.91
CA GLN A 16 -20.13 17.90 8.16
C GLN A 16 -19.31 18.43 9.35
N PRO A 17 -18.95 17.58 10.34
CA PRO A 17 -18.02 17.99 11.38
C PRO A 17 -16.62 18.20 10.76
N PRO A 18 -15.80 19.10 11.32
CA PRO A 18 -14.47 19.40 10.79
C PRO A 18 -13.56 18.17 10.93
N PHE A 19 -12.94 17.76 9.83
CA PHE A 19 -11.89 16.74 9.79
C PHE A 19 -10.71 17.19 10.65
N CYS A 20 -10.41 16.42 11.69
CA CYS A 20 -9.20 16.59 12.49
C CYS A 20 -7.99 16.17 11.66
N LEU A 21 -7.07 17.11 11.49
CA LEU A 21 -5.89 17.00 10.65
C LEU A 21 -4.69 16.82 11.59
N PHE A 22 -4.20 15.60 11.79
CA PHE A 22 -3.13 15.37 12.77
C PHE A 22 -1.90 14.70 12.17
N VAL A 23 -0.76 15.31 12.52
CA VAL A 23 0.59 14.99 12.11
C VAL A 23 1.12 14.02 13.16
N ALA A 24 1.51 12.81 12.77
CA ALA A 24 2.41 12.02 13.58
C ALA A 24 3.82 12.62 13.45
N ALA A 25 4.47 12.77 14.60
CA ALA A 25 5.80 13.31 14.85
C ALA A 25 5.87 14.82 15.16
N LEU A 26 5.92 15.11 16.45
CA LEU A 26 7.09 15.76 17.05
C LEU A 26 7.28 15.23 18.47
N ALA A 27 8.54 14.97 18.83
CA ALA A 27 8.96 14.30 20.06
C ALA A 27 8.44 14.95 21.35
N CYS A 28 8.18 14.10 22.34
CA CYS A 28 7.85 14.44 23.72
C CYS A 28 9.00 15.28 24.34
N SER A 29 8.85 16.61 24.36
CA SER A 29 9.74 17.49 25.12
C SER A 29 9.17 17.72 26.51
N ALA A 30 9.70 16.97 27.47
CA ALA A 30 9.56 17.29 28.88
C ALA A 30 10.85 16.94 29.63
N CYS A 31 11.91 17.71 29.37
CA CYS A 31 12.94 18.07 30.34
C CYS A 31 13.87 19.17 29.77
N SER A 32 13.48 20.44 30.01
CA SER A 32 14.35 21.59 30.29
C SER A 32 15.43 22.05 29.28
N GLY A 33 15.20 23.21 28.66
CA GLY A 33 16.11 24.36 28.77
C GLY A 33 17.12 24.66 27.66
N ASP A 34 16.90 25.83 27.03
CA ASP A 34 17.85 26.81 26.48
C ASP A 34 18.33 26.69 25.01
N ASP A 35 18.47 27.88 24.43
CA ASP A 35 18.53 28.21 23.00
C ASP A 35 19.79 27.75 22.26
N GLY A 36 19.62 27.21 21.05
CA GLY A 36 20.67 27.19 20.02
C GLY A 36 20.62 25.96 19.11
N ASP A 37 20.19 26.16 17.85
CA ASP A 37 20.38 25.27 16.69
C ASP A 37 20.49 23.77 17.00
N ASP A 38 19.38 23.13 17.38
CA ASP A 38 19.35 21.69 17.65
C ASP A 38 18.05 21.12 17.08
N ARG A 39 18.15 20.47 15.92
CA ARG A 39 17.11 19.53 15.47
C ARG A 39 17.13 18.39 16.49
N PRO A 40 16.11 18.20 17.35
CA PRO A 40 16.23 17.29 18.49
C PRO A 40 16.36 15.86 17.98
N GLY A 41 17.57 15.30 18.11
CA GLY A 41 17.84 13.90 17.83
C GLY A 41 17.10 13.03 18.83
N LEU A 42 16.10 12.28 18.34
CA LEU A 42 15.60 11.12 19.08
C LEU A 42 16.81 10.21 19.38
N PRO A 43 16.96 9.67 20.60
CA PRO A 43 18.04 8.72 20.88
C PRO A 43 17.96 7.59 19.85
N PRO A 44 19.10 7.12 19.29
CA PRO A 44 19.07 6.10 18.25
C PRO A 44 18.33 4.89 18.79
N VAL A 45 17.23 4.50 18.13
CA VAL A 45 16.61 3.22 18.48
C VAL A 45 17.57 2.15 17.99
N THR A 46 17.89 1.22 18.88
CA THR A 46 18.53 -0.01 18.44
C THR A 46 17.49 -0.81 17.68
N ALA A 47 17.92 -1.52 16.65
CA ALA A 47 17.16 -2.61 16.05
C ALA A 47 16.36 -3.40 17.09
N VAL A 48 15.05 -3.24 17.11
CA VAL A 48 14.19 -4.05 17.97
C VAL A 48 13.89 -5.31 17.20
N LYS A 49 14.33 -6.45 17.71
CA LYS A 49 14.03 -7.74 17.10
C LYS A 49 12.54 -8.02 17.20
N ALA A 50 11.93 -8.37 16.07
CA ALA A 50 10.56 -8.82 16.06
C ALA A 50 10.44 -10.20 16.75
N THR A 51 9.40 -10.38 17.56
CA THR A 51 9.12 -11.67 18.20
C THR A 51 7.77 -12.19 17.72
N PRO A 52 7.61 -13.52 17.60
CA PRO A 52 6.32 -14.09 17.21
C PRO A 52 5.29 -14.06 18.35
N GLN A 53 5.57 -13.39 19.47
CA GLN A 53 4.67 -13.29 20.61
C GLN A 53 3.89 -11.98 20.55
N ALA A 54 2.57 -12.06 20.69
CA ALA A 54 1.71 -10.90 20.63
C ALA A 54 1.81 -10.02 21.89
N GLN A 55 1.92 -8.71 21.69
CA GLN A 55 1.76 -7.68 22.73
C GLN A 55 0.27 -7.49 22.98
N CYS A 56 -0.22 -7.86 24.17
CA CYS A 56 -1.65 -7.81 24.46
C CYS A 56 -2.13 -6.48 25.04
N VAL A 57 -1.22 -5.66 25.54
CA VAL A 57 -1.55 -4.38 26.19
C VAL A 57 -0.67 -3.25 25.67
N ALA A 58 -1.26 -2.07 25.51
CA ALA A 58 -0.52 -0.81 25.40
C ALA A 58 -0.50 -0.15 26.78
N ASN A 59 0.69 0.19 27.28
CA ASN A 59 0.80 1.02 28.49
C ASN A 59 0.81 2.49 28.07
N VAL A 60 -0.36 3.13 28.14
CA VAL A 60 -0.56 4.49 27.65
C VAL A 60 -0.24 5.50 28.75
N ILE A 61 0.71 6.41 28.49
CA ILE A 61 1.16 7.40 29.47
C ILE A 61 -0.04 8.22 29.98
N GLY A 62 -0.23 8.23 31.30
CA GLY A 62 -1.31 8.98 31.95
C GLY A 62 -2.66 8.27 31.98
N ILE A 63 -2.82 7.12 31.32
CA ILE A 63 -4.05 6.32 31.31
C ILE A 63 -3.82 4.96 31.97
N GLY A 64 -2.74 4.26 31.62
CA GLY A 64 -2.39 2.92 32.14
C GLY A 64 -2.46 1.83 31.06
N GLU A 65 -2.62 0.58 31.49
CA GLU A 65 -2.69 -0.57 30.58
C GLU A 65 -4.07 -0.65 29.91
N ILE A 66 -4.05 -0.65 28.57
CA ILE A 66 -5.23 -0.76 27.69
C ILE A 66 -5.09 -2.02 26.84
N ASP A 67 -6.20 -2.73 26.60
CA ASP A 67 -6.25 -3.86 25.66
C ASP A 67 -5.83 -3.38 24.26
N LEU A 68 -4.77 -3.98 23.70
CA LEU A 68 -4.20 -3.49 22.45
C LEU A 68 -5.15 -3.66 21.26
N GLU A 69 -5.77 -4.83 21.12
CA GLU A 69 -6.48 -5.23 19.91
C GLU A 69 -7.96 -4.84 19.94
N ASN A 70 -8.59 -4.90 21.13
CA ASN A 70 -10.03 -4.66 21.27
C ASN A 70 -10.37 -3.22 21.66
N ASP A 71 -9.39 -2.44 22.13
CA ASP A 71 -9.60 -1.08 22.62
C ASP A 71 -8.62 -0.06 22.00
N TYR A 72 -7.32 -0.22 22.22
CA TYR A 72 -6.32 0.76 21.81
C TYR A 72 -6.26 1.00 20.29
N LEU A 73 -6.03 -0.06 19.51
CA LEU A 73 -5.89 0.07 18.05
C LEU A 73 -7.18 0.51 17.35
N PRO A 74 -8.39 0.03 17.72
CA PRO A 74 -9.62 0.55 17.13
C PRO A 74 -9.79 2.05 17.35
N HIS A 75 -9.41 2.55 18.53
CA HIS A 75 -9.41 3.99 18.84
C HIS A 75 -8.35 4.75 18.03
N VAL A 76 -7.12 4.23 17.92
CA VAL A 76 -6.10 4.86 17.07
C VAL A 76 -6.54 4.94 15.61
N VAL A 77 -7.06 3.84 15.05
CA VAL A 77 -7.59 3.82 13.67
C VAL A 77 -8.75 4.80 13.49
N HIS A 78 -9.66 4.86 14.46
CA HIS A 78 -10.78 5.80 14.46
C HIS A 78 -10.30 7.26 14.46
N CYS A 79 -9.39 7.58 15.37
CA CYS A 79 -8.92 8.94 15.62
C CYS A 79 -8.00 9.46 14.51
N GLU A 80 -7.14 8.60 13.96
CA GLU A 80 -6.14 8.99 12.97
C GLU A 80 -6.69 8.95 11.54
N ASN A 81 -7.57 7.99 11.23
CA ASN A 81 -7.99 7.76 9.85
C ASN A 81 -9.43 7.25 9.72
N GLY A 82 -10.33 7.68 10.61
CA GLY A 82 -11.67 7.11 10.71
C GLY A 82 -12.57 7.22 9.47
N GLY A 83 -12.19 8.03 8.48
CA GLY A 83 -12.91 8.17 7.20
C GLY A 83 -12.31 7.38 6.03
N ALA A 84 -11.29 6.55 6.26
CA ALA A 84 -10.69 5.71 5.23
C ALA A 84 -11.56 4.50 4.88
N ASN A 85 -11.23 3.91 3.74
CA ASN A 85 -11.81 2.67 3.28
C ASN A 85 -11.18 1.46 4.00
N PHE A 86 -11.78 0.29 3.85
CA PHE A 86 -11.52 -0.86 4.71
C PHE A 86 -10.08 -1.39 4.63
N GLU A 87 -9.48 -1.51 3.45
CA GLU A 87 -8.10 -1.99 3.32
C GLU A 87 -7.07 -0.93 3.76
N ALA A 88 -7.36 0.36 3.55
CA ALA A 88 -6.57 1.45 4.12
C ALA A 88 -6.65 1.50 5.66
N LEU A 89 -7.80 1.19 6.26
CA LEU A 89 -7.94 1.03 7.73
C LEU A 89 -7.10 -0.16 8.23
N LYS A 90 -7.03 -1.26 7.48
CA LYS A 90 -6.19 -2.43 7.79
C LYS A 90 -4.71 -2.11 7.71
N ALA A 91 -4.25 -1.43 6.65
CA ALA A 91 -2.88 -0.96 6.53
C ALA A 91 -2.50 -0.04 7.71
N GLN A 92 -3.40 0.90 8.04
CA GLN A 92 -3.25 1.79 9.19
C GLN A 92 -3.15 1.01 10.51
N ALA A 93 -3.96 -0.03 10.72
CA ALA A 93 -3.90 -0.87 11.92
C ALA A 93 -2.56 -1.59 12.06
N ILE A 94 -2.03 -2.16 10.96
CA ILE A 94 -0.73 -2.85 10.94
C ILE A 94 0.41 -1.86 11.25
N ALA A 95 0.42 -0.70 10.58
CA ALA A 95 1.40 0.35 10.84
C ALA A 95 1.33 0.82 12.30
N ALA A 96 0.12 1.09 12.81
CA ALA A 96 -0.10 1.53 14.17
C ALA A 96 0.34 0.48 15.22
N ARG A 97 0.05 -0.81 14.99
CA ARG A 97 0.49 -1.90 15.86
C ARG A 97 2.01 -1.99 15.92
N SER A 98 2.68 -1.81 14.79
CA SER A 98 4.15 -1.84 14.70
C SER A 98 4.79 -0.74 15.56
N VAL A 99 4.20 0.45 15.59
CA VAL A 99 4.61 1.55 16.48
C VAL A 99 4.46 1.17 17.94
N VAL A 100 3.34 0.55 18.34
CA VAL A 100 3.14 0.09 19.73
C VAL A 100 4.21 -0.93 20.11
N TYR A 101 4.48 -1.93 19.25
CA TYR A 101 5.48 -2.94 19.56
C TYR A 101 6.87 -2.33 19.72
N GLN A 102 7.26 -1.40 18.83
CA GLN A 102 8.52 -0.68 18.96
C GLN A 102 8.58 0.12 20.26
N SER A 103 7.52 0.87 20.56
CA SER A 103 7.44 1.77 21.71
C SER A 103 7.47 1.00 23.03
N MET A 104 6.72 -0.09 23.13
CA MET A 104 6.72 -0.97 24.30
C MET A 104 8.07 -1.69 24.49
N ALA A 105 8.72 -2.14 23.41
CA ALA A 105 10.04 -2.76 23.50
C ALA A 105 11.15 -1.78 23.91
N THR A 106 11.03 -0.51 23.51
CA THR A 106 12.08 0.50 23.74
C THR A 106 11.88 1.26 25.06
N HIS A 107 10.64 1.59 25.40
CA HIS A 107 10.30 2.49 26.49
C HIS A 107 9.36 1.86 27.53
N GLY A 108 8.68 0.76 27.21
CA GLY A 108 7.68 0.13 28.07
C GLY A 108 6.38 0.92 28.21
N ASN A 109 6.19 1.97 27.41
CA ASN A 109 4.99 2.80 27.37
C ASN A 109 4.88 3.53 26.01
N ILE A 110 3.68 4.00 25.69
CA ILE A 110 3.37 4.82 24.51
C ILE A 110 2.62 6.09 24.89
N CYS A 111 2.91 7.22 24.24
CA CYS A 111 2.22 8.48 24.50
C CYS A 111 0.87 8.57 23.76
N ASP A 112 -0.11 9.27 24.34
CA ASP A 112 -1.38 9.62 23.69
C ASP A 112 -1.30 11.07 23.17
N GLY A 113 -1.13 11.22 21.86
CA GLY A 113 -1.02 12.53 21.21
C GLY A 113 -0.13 12.53 19.96
N GLN A 114 0.00 13.72 19.36
CA GLN A 114 0.68 13.93 18.07
C GLN A 114 2.15 13.48 18.01
N GLY A 115 2.78 13.25 19.16
CA GLY A 115 4.15 12.74 19.24
C GLY A 115 4.28 11.23 19.05
N CYS A 116 3.19 10.46 19.18
CA CYS A 116 3.16 9.01 18.98
C CYS A 116 1.89 8.61 18.21
N GLN A 117 0.79 8.32 18.92
CA GLN A 117 -0.49 7.92 18.35
C GLN A 117 -1.62 8.58 19.16
N VAL A 118 -2.66 9.04 18.48
CA VAL A 118 -3.85 9.59 19.12
C VAL A 118 -4.82 8.46 19.45
N TYR A 119 -4.90 8.11 20.73
CA TYR A 119 -5.88 7.16 21.25
C TYR A 119 -7.17 7.87 21.69
N SER A 120 -7.07 9.05 22.30
CA SER A 120 -8.23 9.75 22.86
C SER A 120 -8.70 10.92 21.98
N CYS A 121 -9.66 10.68 21.06
CA CYS A 121 -10.29 11.76 20.26
C CYS A 121 -11.77 12.06 20.60
N GLY A 122 -12.31 11.45 21.66
CA GLY A 122 -13.63 11.80 22.22
C GLY A 122 -14.83 11.15 21.53
N SER A 123 -14.61 10.14 20.69
CA SER A 123 -15.66 9.32 20.08
C SER A 123 -15.25 7.86 19.94
N GLU A 124 -16.26 6.99 19.84
CA GLU A 124 -16.08 5.53 19.78
C GLU A 124 -15.81 5.04 18.36
N PRO A 125 -14.93 4.03 18.19
CA PRO A 125 -14.71 3.32 16.93
C PRO A 125 -15.98 2.67 16.39
N THR A 126 -16.16 2.74 15.08
CA THR A 126 -17.21 2.02 14.35
C THR A 126 -16.91 0.52 14.30
N GLU A 127 -17.93 -0.28 13.99
CA GLU A 127 -17.77 -1.74 13.80
C GLU A 127 -16.79 -2.06 12.67
N GLU A 128 -16.77 -1.25 11.60
CA GLU A 128 -15.85 -1.42 10.50
C GLU A 128 -14.39 -1.18 10.91
N GLN A 129 -14.15 -0.18 11.77
CA GLN A 129 -12.82 0.11 12.31
C GLN A 129 -12.36 -1.00 13.27
N ARG A 130 -13.26 -1.50 14.12
CA ARG A 130 -12.98 -2.67 14.98
C ARG A 130 -12.68 -3.91 14.14
N ARG A 131 -13.44 -4.15 13.07
CA ARG A 131 -13.22 -5.28 12.15
C ARG A 131 -11.89 -5.18 11.41
N ALA A 132 -11.48 -3.99 10.96
CA ALA A 132 -10.18 -3.80 10.30
C ALA A 132 -9.00 -4.16 11.22
N VAL A 133 -9.10 -3.79 12.50
CA VAL A 133 -8.10 -4.18 13.50
C VAL A 133 -8.15 -5.69 13.75
N ALA A 134 -9.34 -6.26 13.97
CA ALA A 134 -9.51 -7.68 14.23
C ALA A 134 -9.01 -8.57 13.07
N GLU A 135 -9.25 -8.19 11.81
CA GLU A 135 -8.76 -8.93 10.63
C GLU A 135 -7.24 -8.84 10.44
N THR A 136 -6.58 -7.91 11.14
CA THR A 136 -5.12 -7.72 11.11
C THR A 136 -4.48 -7.98 12.47
N ALA A 137 -5.19 -8.62 13.40
CA ALA A 137 -4.72 -8.86 14.76
C ALA A 137 -3.34 -9.53 14.74
N GLY A 138 -2.40 -9.02 15.53
CA GLY A 138 -1.03 -9.53 15.59
C GLY A 138 -0.14 -9.26 14.37
N GLN A 139 -0.64 -8.65 13.29
CA GLN A 139 0.18 -8.30 12.13
C GLN A 139 1.00 -7.02 12.36
N ILE A 140 2.32 -7.11 12.19
CA ILE A 140 3.27 -5.99 12.31
C ILE A 140 4.26 -5.96 11.14
N LEU A 141 4.76 -4.76 10.82
CA LEU A 141 5.79 -4.52 9.83
C LEU A 141 7.16 -4.94 10.36
N THR A 142 7.88 -5.72 9.56
CA THR A 142 9.25 -6.12 9.86
C THR A 142 10.15 -6.03 8.64
N TYR A 143 11.44 -5.83 8.87
CA TYR A 143 12.48 -5.95 7.85
C TYR A 143 13.71 -6.61 8.46
N ASN A 144 14.24 -7.64 7.81
CA ASN A 144 15.39 -8.42 8.30
C ASN A 144 15.24 -8.86 9.78
N GLY A 145 14.03 -9.30 10.15
CA GLY A 145 13.70 -9.76 11.51
C GLY A 145 13.66 -8.66 12.58
N GLN A 146 13.75 -7.39 12.18
CA GLN A 146 13.55 -6.23 13.06
C GLN A 146 12.17 -5.63 12.83
N ILE A 147 11.62 -4.98 13.85
CA ILE A 147 10.36 -4.24 13.72
C ILE A 147 10.62 -2.95 12.94
N THR A 148 9.80 -2.72 11.92
CA THR A 148 9.77 -1.47 11.17
C THR A 148 8.75 -0.54 11.80
N TYR A 149 9.16 0.70 12.08
CA TYR A 149 8.27 1.72 12.60
C TYR A 149 7.28 2.15 11.51
N GLY A 150 5.99 1.93 11.74
CA GLY A 150 4.93 2.26 10.79
C GLY A 150 4.59 3.75 10.81
N PHE A 151 5.46 4.61 10.28
CA PHE A 151 5.17 6.04 10.14
C PHE A 151 4.01 6.25 9.16
N PHE A 152 3.04 7.10 9.52
CA PHE A 152 1.96 7.49 8.62
C PHE A 152 1.58 8.96 8.85
N VAL A 153 1.10 9.60 7.80
CA VAL A 153 0.60 10.99 7.83
C VAL A 153 -0.58 11.13 6.89
N ALA A 154 -1.32 12.24 7.00
CA ALA A 154 -2.45 12.52 6.12
C ALA A 154 -2.07 12.47 4.63
N GLY A 155 -0.94 13.09 4.25
CA GLY A 155 -0.57 13.36 2.86
C GLY A 155 -1.43 14.46 2.22
N ASP A 156 -1.44 14.53 0.89
CA ASP A 156 -2.26 15.46 0.11
C ASP A 156 -3.66 14.88 -0.18
N PRO A 157 -4.77 15.57 0.19
CA PRO A 157 -6.12 15.16 -0.20
C PRO A 157 -6.38 15.21 -1.72
N ASN A 158 -5.52 15.87 -2.51
CA ASN A 158 -5.65 15.94 -3.97
C ASN A 158 -4.93 14.80 -4.71
N THR A 159 -4.65 13.71 -4.00
CA THR A 159 -4.08 12.50 -4.57
C THR A 159 -5.05 11.84 -5.55
N ALA A 160 -4.58 11.50 -6.75
CA ALA A 160 -5.41 10.97 -7.84
C ALA A 160 -4.64 9.95 -8.70
N PRO A 161 -5.34 9.04 -9.39
CA PRO A 161 -4.72 8.14 -10.36
C PRO A 161 -4.08 8.91 -11.55
N PRO A 162 -3.10 8.32 -12.24
CA PRO A 162 -2.66 6.93 -12.11
C PRO A 162 -1.72 6.68 -10.92
N ASP A 163 -1.01 7.71 -10.45
CA ASP A 163 0.12 7.48 -9.54
C ASP A 163 -0.30 7.41 -8.07
N CYS A 164 -1.47 7.98 -7.72
CA CYS A 164 -1.88 8.14 -6.33
C CYS A 164 -0.78 8.79 -5.46
N VAL A 165 -0.09 9.77 -6.05
CA VAL A 165 0.93 10.62 -5.41
C VAL A 165 0.36 12.01 -5.15
N GLY A 166 0.62 12.55 -3.96
CA GLY A 166 0.23 13.90 -3.58
C GLY A 166 1.15 14.99 -4.16
N LYS A 167 0.71 16.25 -4.13
CA LYS A 167 1.51 17.34 -4.69
C LYS A 167 2.60 17.82 -3.72
N PRO A 168 3.82 18.08 -4.23
CA PRO A 168 4.86 18.73 -3.44
C PRO A 168 4.35 20.06 -2.82
N GLY A 169 4.49 20.21 -1.51
CA GLY A 169 4.07 21.41 -0.75
C GLY A 169 2.74 21.29 -0.01
N ALA A 170 2.00 20.18 -0.16
CA ALA A 170 0.91 19.85 0.76
C ALA A 170 1.47 19.53 2.17
N LYS A 171 0.71 19.86 3.22
CA LYS A 171 1.19 19.98 4.62
C LYS A 171 2.11 18.86 5.11
N THR A 172 1.74 17.61 4.86
CA THR A 172 2.49 16.43 5.33
C THR A 172 3.03 15.58 4.18
N GLU A 173 2.77 15.98 2.94
CA GLU A 173 3.13 15.20 1.75
C GLU A 173 4.63 15.05 1.59
N SER A 174 5.42 16.05 1.99
CA SER A 174 6.88 15.98 1.97
C SER A 174 7.47 14.93 2.92
N LEU A 175 6.67 14.34 3.81
CA LEU A 175 7.09 13.27 4.71
C LEU A 175 6.74 11.89 4.16
N VAL A 176 5.85 11.81 3.18
CA VAL A 176 5.42 10.57 2.53
C VAL A 176 6.53 10.07 1.62
N THR A 177 6.73 8.76 1.58
CA THR A 177 7.70 8.10 0.69
C THR A 177 6.98 7.17 -0.28
N TYR A 178 7.39 7.13 -1.54
CA TYR A 178 6.77 6.28 -2.56
C TYR A 178 7.76 5.22 -3.02
N ASN A 179 7.74 4.08 -2.33
CA ASN A 179 8.70 2.98 -2.41
C ASN A 179 8.18 1.78 -3.20
N GLU A 180 7.24 1.99 -4.12
CA GLU A 180 6.67 0.90 -4.92
C GLU A 180 7.75 0.21 -5.76
N GLY A 181 7.90 -1.11 -5.56
CA GLY A 181 8.94 -1.92 -6.20
C GLY A 181 10.36 -1.73 -5.63
N ALA A 182 10.59 -0.74 -4.76
CA ALA A 182 11.90 -0.51 -4.14
C ALA A 182 12.22 -1.59 -3.11
N VAL A 183 13.49 -2.01 -3.06
CA VAL A 183 14.01 -3.02 -2.13
C VAL A 183 15.38 -2.64 -1.59
N GLY A 184 15.79 -3.23 -0.47
CA GLY A 184 17.11 -3.04 0.11
C GLY A 184 17.42 -1.56 0.33
N ASP A 185 18.54 -1.11 -0.24
CA ASP A 185 19.05 0.25 -0.09
C ASP A 185 18.34 1.29 -0.98
N ASP A 186 17.52 0.84 -1.94
CA ASP A 186 16.75 1.71 -2.84
C ASP A 186 15.50 2.27 -2.17
N VAL A 187 15.17 1.80 -0.96
CA VAL A 187 14.00 2.27 -0.21
C VAL A 187 14.29 3.63 0.42
N GLU A 188 13.45 4.60 0.06
CA GLU A 188 13.47 5.94 0.64
C GLU A 188 12.96 5.89 2.08
N GLN A 189 13.80 6.34 3.00
CA GLN A 189 13.44 6.57 4.40
C GLN A 189 12.76 7.93 4.52
N THR A 190 11.69 7.99 5.30
CA THR A 190 11.08 9.29 5.62
C THR A 190 12.02 10.09 6.51
N GLU A 191 12.02 11.41 6.38
CA GLU A 191 12.68 12.30 7.35
C GLU A 191 11.99 12.28 8.72
N LEU A 192 10.83 11.61 8.82
CA LEU A 192 10.16 11.35 10.09
C LEU A 192 10.95 10.35 10.92
N GLY A 193 11.43 10.78 12.09
CA GLY A 193 12.17 9.90 13.00
C GLY A 193 13.66 9.79 12.65
N TRP A 194 14.15 8.56 12.51
CA TRP A 194 15.58 8.26 12.36
C TRP A 194 15.91 7.85 10.93
N VAL A 195 16.93 8.45 10.33
CA VAL A 195 17.45 8.02 9.02
C VAL A 195 18.79 7.35 9.23
N TYR A 196 18.94 6.15 8.68
CA TYR A 196 20.15 5.32 8.81
C TYR A 196 20.83 5.13 7.46
N GLN A 197 22.15 4.97 7.47
CA GLN A 197 22.88 4.54 6.28
C GLN A 197 22.70 3.03 6.04
N PRO A 198 22.74 2.55 4.78
CA PRO A 198 22.83 1.14 4.47
C PRO A 198 23.89 0.40 5.29
N GLY A 199 23.50 -0.76 5.84
CA GLY A 199 24.36 -1.59 6.69
C GLY A 199 24.44 -1.15 8.16
N GLU A 200 23.89 0.01 8.54
CA GLU A 200 23.70 0.34 9.95
C GLU A 200 22.61 -0.54 10.57
N GLY A 201 22.81 -0.94 11.82
CA GLY A 201 21.91 -1.87 12.49
C GLY A 201 20.45 -1.40 12.54
N GLY A 202 20.20 -0.08 12.55
CA GLY A 202 18.87 0.52 12.61
C GLY A 202 18.16 0.71 11.26
N TYR A 203 18.80 0.42 10.11
CA TYR A 203 18.24 0.69 8.79
C TYR A 203 16.83 0.09 8.56
N GLY A 204 16.52 -1.04 9.19
CA GLY A 204 15.17 -1.64 9.11
C GLY A 204 14.07 -0.94 9.91
N THR A 205 14.44 -0.06 10.84
CA THR A 205 13.49 0.60 11.74
C THR A 205 12.75 1.74 11.05
N ASN A 206 13.39 2.47 10.14
CA ASN A 206 12.72 3.44 9.27
C ASN A 206 12.79 2.94 7.84
N ARG A 207 11.64 2.84 7.19
CA ARG A 207 11.50 2.31 5.84
C ARG A 207 10.60 3.17 4.96
N GLY A 208 10.15 4.31 5.46
CA GLY A 208 9.21 5.17 4.77
C GLY A 208 8.04 5.62 5.64
N CYS A 209 7.08 6.29 5.02
CA CYS A 209 5.89 6.85 5.64
C CYS A 209 4.68 6.75 4.72
N MET A 210 3.59 6.18 5.24
CA MET A 210 2.36 5.97 4.50
C MET A 210 1.50 7.24 4.44
N SER A 211 0.99 7.56 3.24
CA SER A 211 -0.04 8.57 3.02
C SER A 211 -1.44 7.99 3.24
N GLN A 212 -2.24 8.57 4.13
CA GLN A 212 -3.64 8.17 4.34
C GLN A 212 -4.50 8.43 3.10
N TRP A 213 -4.33 9.60 2.46
CA TRP A 213 -5.05 9.94 1.22
C TRP A 213 -4.59 9.10 0.04
N GLY A 214 -3.30 8.80 -0.05
CA GLY A 214 -2.75 7.93 -1.08
C GLY A 214 -3.19 6.48 -0.92
N ALA A 215 -3.16 5.92 0.29
CA ALA A 215 -3.70 4.58 0.59
C ALA A 215 -5.17 4.45 0.15
N ARG A 216 -5.98 5.48 0.45
CA ARG A 216 -7.38 5.54 -0.01
C ARG A 216 -7.49 5.61 -1.53
N CYS A 217 -6.62 6.36 -2.20
CA CYS A 217 -6.60 6.43 -3.66
C CYS A 217 -6.26 5.06 -4.27
N LEU A 218 -5.24 4.37 -3.74
CA LEU A 218 -4.81 3.05 -4.18
C LEU A 218 -5.93 2.02 -4.06
N GLU A 219 -6.59 1.97 -2.90
CA GLU A 219 -7.73 1.06 -2.68
C GLU A 219 -8.89 1.36 -3.65
N ASN A 220 -9.29 2.62 -3.81
CA ASN A 220 -10.46 2.97 -4.64
C ASN A 220 -10.25 2.74 -6.14
N ASN A 221 -9.03 2.94 -6.64
CA ASN A 221 -8.77 2.99 -8.08
C ASN A 221 -8.07 1.73 -8.61
N PHE A 222 -7.36 1.01 -7.75
CA PHE A 222 -6.59 -0.17 -8.14
C PHE A 222 -6.93 -1.42 -7.33
N GLY A 223 -7.81 -1.32 -6.33
CA GLY A 223 -8.22 -2.46 -5.51
C GLY A 223 -7.11 -2.99 -4.60
N TYR A 224 -6.11 -2.16 -4.29
CA TYR A 224 -4.98 -2.55 -3.44
C TYR A 224 -5.46 -3.01 -2.08
N ARG A 225 -4.90 -4.12 -1.61
CA ARG A 225 -5.12 -4.62 -0.25
C ARG A 225 -4.14 -3.99 0.71
N ALA A 226 -4.37 -4.18 2.01
CA ALA A 226 -3.52 -3.61 3.06
C ALA A 226 -2.02 -3.88 2.83
N GLU A 227 -1.67 -5.11 2.45
CA GLU A 227 -0.27 -5.49 2.21
C GLU A 227 0.35 -4.72 1.03
N ASP A 228 -0.40 -4.53 -0.05
CA ASP A 228 0.05 -3.82 -1.24
C ASP A 228 0.25 -2.33 -0.92
N ILE A 229 -0.70 -1.73 -0.20
CA ILE A 229 -0.58 -0.38 0.33
C ILE A 229 0.70 -0.24 1.15
N LEU A 230 0.93 -1.13 2.12
CA LEU A 230 2.11 -1.08 2.97
C LEU A 230 3.41 -1.19 2.15
N ARG A 231 3.47 -2.09 1.17
CA ARG A 231 4.64 -2.25 0.29
C ARG A 231 4.89 -1.03 -0.59
N THR A 232 3.85 -0.32 -1.05
CA THR A 232 4.00 0.94 -1.79
C THR A 232 4.71 2.00 -0.95
N TYR A 233 4.50 2.05 0.37
CA TYR A 233 5.07 3.11 1.21
C TYR A 233 6.35 2.71 1.94
N TYR A 234 6.50 1.43 2.32
CA TYR A 234 7.62 0.95 3.14
C TYR A 234 8.63 0.08 2.38
N GLY A 235 8.43 -0.13 1.08
CA GLY A 235 9.26 -0.97 0.21
C GLY A 235 8.72 -2.38 0.04
N ALA A 236 9.02 -3.00 -1.11
CA ALA A 236 8.44 -4.28 -1.53
C ALA A 236 8.92 -5.48 -0.68
N ASP A 237 10.08 -5.35 -0.05
CA ASP A 237 10.75 -6.34 0.78
C ASP A 237 10.47 -6.20 2.28
N ILE A 238 9.48 -5.39 2.68
CA ILE A 238 8.93 -5.52 4.02
C ILE A 238 8.24 -6.87 4.18
N GLU A 239 8.34 -7.40 5.39
CA GLU A 239 7.66 -8.60 5.84
C GLU A 239 6.52 -8.20 6.78
N ILE A 240 5.43 -8.96 6.75
CA ILE A 240 4.34 -8.82 7.73
C ILE A 240 4.43 -10.01 8.67
N LEU A 241 5.02 -9.80 9.84
CA LEU A 241 5.06 -10.81 10.89
C LEU A 241 3.69 -10.90 11.56
N HIS A 242 3.20 -12.12 11.74
CA HIS A 242 1.97 -12.40 12.46
C HIS A 242 2.26 -12.95 13.85
N ALA A 243 2.31 -12.06 14.84
CA ALA A 243 2.50 -12.41 16.23
C ALA A 243 1.30 -13.24 16.76
N GLN A 244 1.59 -14.21 17.61
CA GLN A 244 0.63 -15.17 18.17
C GLN A 244 0.46 -14.97 19.68
N GLY A 245 -0.73 -15.22 20.20
CA GLY A 245 -1.00 -15.14 21.63
C GLY A 245 -2.49 -15.09 21.95
N GLU A 246 -2.83 -15.16 23.24
CA GLU A 246 -4.23 -15.22 23.68
C GLU A 246 -5.07 -14.00 23.27
N CYS A 247 -4.45 -12.81 23.16
CA CYS A 247 -5.13 -11.57 22.81
C CYS A 247 -5.43 -11.37 21.33
N VAL A 248 -4.74 -12.07 20.44
CA VAL A 248 -4.93 -11.97 18.97
C VAL A 248 -5.69 -13.17 18.41
N GLY A 249 -6.09 -14.11 19.28
CA GLY A 249 -6.63 -15.41 18.88
C GLY A 249 -5.56 -16.29 18.22
N PRO A 250 -5.91 -17.52 17.81
CA PRO A 250 -5.05 -18.20 16.84
C PRO A 250 -4.93 -17.31 15.62
N ALA A 251 -3.75 -17.24 15.00
CA ALA A 251 -3.61 -16.70 13.65
C ALA A 251 -4.83 -17.15 12.85
N PRO A 252 -5.60 -16.25 12.19
CA PRO A 252 -6.44 -16.70 11.09
C PRO A 252 -5.63 -17.73 10.32
N GLU A 253 -6.20 -18.94 10.17
CA GLU A 253 -5.61 -19.98 9.31
C GLU A 253 -5.07 -19.24 8.09
N PRO A 254 -3.80 -19.43 7.68
CA PRO A 254 -3.22 -18.67 6.58
C PRO A 254 -4.28 -18.67 5.52
N GLN A 255 -4.90 -17.50 5.30
CA GLN A 255 -6.03 -17.45 4.40
C GLN A 255 -5.47 -18.08 3.15
N PRO A 256 -6.13 -19.11 2.56
CA PRO A 256 -5.65 -19.65 1.30
C PRO A 256 -5.35 -18.40 0.49
N THR A 257 -4.07 -18.22 0.11
CA THR A 257 -3.61 -17.03 -0.61
C THR A 257 -4.75 -16.69 -1.52
N PRO A 258 -5.42 -15.52 -1.35
CA PRO A 258 -6.63 -15.26 -2.12
C PRO A 258 -6.28 -15.64 -3.52
N PRO A 259 -7.05 -16.56 -4.15
CA PRO A 259 -6.65 -17.14 -5.43
C PRO A 259 -6.10 -16.00 -6.24
N GLU A 260 -4.84 -16.13 -6.66
CA GLU A 260 -4.14 -15.20 -7.53
C GLU A 260 -5.20 -14.48 -8.36
N PRO A 261 -5.30 -13.14 -8.23
CA PRO A 261 -6.53 -12.39 -8.51
C PRO A 261 -7.15 -13.02 -9.74
N PRO A 262 -8.34 -13.66 -9.62
CA PRO A 262 -8.80 -14.61 -10.61
C PRO A 262 -8.60 -13.92 -11.93
N ALA A 263 -7.76 -14.53 -12.81
CA ALA A 263 -7.45 -13.97 -14.12
C ALA A 263 -8.78 -13.39 -14.60
N PRO A 264 -8.88 -12.05 -14.76
CA PRO A 264 -10.16 -11.40 -14.86
C PRO A 264 -11.05 -12.20 -15.81
N ALA A 265 -12.35 -12.36 -15.53
CA ALA A 265 -13.22 -13.23 -16.35
C ALA A 265 -13.39 -12.75 -17.81
N CYS A 266 -12.60 -11.75 -18.22
CA CYS A 266 -12.43 -11.19 -19.54
C CYS A 266 -11.04 -11.57 -20.09
N ASP A 267 -10.85 -11.48 -21.40
CA ASP A 267 -9.60 -11.83 -22.07
C ASP A 267 -8.52 -10.74 -21.89
N ALA A 268 -8.21 -10.35 -20.64
CA ALA A 268 -7.25 -9.30 -20.27
C ALA A 268 -5.86 -9.84 -19.86
N VAL A 269 -5.69 -11.17 -19.82
CA VAL A 269 -4.48 -11.83 -19.32
C VAL A 269 -3.87 -12.74 -20.38
N LEU A 270 -2.54 -12.79 -20.43
CA LEU A 270 -1.78 -13.92 -20.95
C LEU A 270 -1.19 -14.68 -19.77
N ALA A 271 -1.66 -15.91 -19.56
CA ALA A 271 -1.15 -16.81 -18.54
C ALA A 271 0.22 -17.39 -18.94
N PRO A 272 1.01 -17.93 -17.99
CA PRO A 272 2.25 -18.63 -18.32
C PRO A 272 2.03 -19.72 -19.38
N GLY A 273 2.84 -19.69 -20.43
CA GLY A 273 2.79 -20.58 -21.58
C GLY A 273 1.86 -20.12 -22.72
N GLU A 274 1.03 -19.10 -22.51
CA GLU A 274 0.12 -18.59 -23.55
C GLU A 274 0.84 -17.71 -24.57
N VAL A 275 0.30 -17.73 -25.78
CA VAL A 275 0.88 -17.10 -26.97
C VAL A 275 -0.17 -16.28 -27.69
N LEU A 276 0.20 -15.06 -28.08
CA LEU A 276 -0.50 -14.30 -29.12
C LEU A 276 0.27 -14.37 -30.42
N PHE A 277 -0.41 -14.85 -31.46
CA PHE A 277 0.07 -14.82 -32.83
C PHE A 277 -0.34 -13.52 -33.54
N ALA A 278 0.16 -13.36 -34.76
CA ALA A 278 -0.24 -12.26 -35.64
C ALA A 278 -1.77 -12.14 -35.76
N ASP A 279 -2.24 -10.90 -35.64
CA ASP A 279 -3.64 -10.48 -35.66
C ASP A 279 -4.49 -10.97 -34.47
N GLU A 280 -3.86 -11.42 -33.38
CA GLU A 280 -4.53 -11.72 -32.10
C GLU A 280 -4.29 -10.61 -31.07
N TRP A 281 -5.19 -10.51 -30.09
CA TRP A 281 -5.17 -9.45 -29.09
C TRP A 281 -5.75 -9.89 -27.75
N VAL A 282 -5.44 -9.10 -26.72
CA VAL A 282 -5.96 -9.18 -25.35
C VAL A 282 -6.48 -7.80 -24.98
N SER A 283 -7.65 -7.73 -24.35
CA SER A 283 -8.33 -6.47 -24.03
C SER A 283 -8.56 -6.32 -22.53
N SER A 284 -8.43 -5.10 -22.01
CA SER A 284 -8.76 -4.79 -20.62
C SER A 284 -10.21 -5.15 -20.29
N CYS A 285 -10.50 -5.40 -19.02
CA CYS A 285 -11.82 -5.87 -18.59
C CYS A 285 -12.96 -4.88 -18.84
N ASN A 286 -12.65 -3.58 -18.77
CA ASN A 286 -13.58 -2.53 -19.15
C ASN A 286 -13.70 -2.33 -20.68
N GLY A 287 -12.95 -3.10 -21.48
CA GLY A 287 -12.95 -3.06 -22.95
C GLY A 287 -12.37 -1.77 -23.54
N ARG A 288 -11.67 -0.95 -22.75
CA ARG A 288 -11.15 0.35 -23.20
C ARG A 288 -9.76 0.27 -23.81
N PHE A 289 -9.01 -0.77 -23.52
CA PHE A 289 -7.64 -0.92 -23.96
C PHE A 289 -7.40 -2.29 -24.56
N THR A 290 -6.60 -2.34 -25.62
CA THR A 290 -6.29 -3.59 -26.32
C THR A 290 -4.80 -3.66 -26.62
N LEU A 291 -4.15 -4.74 -26.19
CA LEU A 291 -2.81 -5.11 -26.61
C LEU A 291 -2.92 -6.01 -27.84
N TRP A 292 -2.44 -5.52 -28.97
CA TRP A 292 -2.58 -6.18 -30.26
C TRP A 292 -1.21 -6.60 -30.79
N MET A 293 -1.07 -7.91 -31.06
CA MET A 293 0.04 -8.47 -31.85
C MET A 293 -0.29 -8.28 -33.34
N GLN A 294 0.21 -7.23 -33.96
CA GLN A 294 -0.14 -6.86 -35.33
C GLN A 294 0.58 -7.77 -36.36
N SER A 295 -0.06 -7.97 -37.51
CA SER A 295 0.52 -8.72 -38.65
C SER A 295 1.81 -8.13 -39.23
N ASP A 296 2.11 -6.86 -38.96
CA ASP A 296 3.37 -6.23 -39.34
C ASP A 296 4.54 -6.59 -38.41
N GLY A 297 4.28 -7.34 -37.32
CA GLY A 297 5.30 -7.77 -36.36
C GLY A 297 5.46 -6.85 -35.15
N ASN A 298 4.66 -5.78 -35.03
CA ASN A 298 4.66 -4.89 -33.88
C ASN A 298 3.63 -5.31 -32.83
N VAL A 299 3.96 -5.12 -31.55
CA VAL A 299 2.99 -5.24 -30.46
C VAL A 299 2.63 -3.84 -30.02
N VAL A 300 1.34 -3.52 -29.99
CA VAL A 300 0.86 -2.16 -29.71
C VAL A 300 -0.29 -2.19 -28.72
N LEU A 301 -0.20 -1.36 -27.67
CA LEU A 301 -1.32 -1.06 -26.78
C LEU A 301 -2.13 0.11 -27.35
N TYR A 302 -3.42 -0.05 -27.54
CA TYR A 302 -4.34 0.99 -27.99
C TYR A 302 -5.37 1.38 -26.93
N GLU A 303 -5.82 2.63 -26.96
CA GLU A 303 -7.10 3.04 -26.36
C GLU A 303 -8.21 2.94 -27.43
N GLU A 304 -9.19 2.08 -27.21
CA GLU A 304 -10.26 1.74 -28.16
C GLU A 304 -11.10 2.95 -28.56
N ALA A 305 -11.45 3.80 -27.58
CA ALA A 305 -12.33 4.95 -27.81
C ALA A 305 -11.76 5.97 -28.80
N THR A 306 -10.43 6.08 -28.87
CA THR A 306 -9.74 7.10 -29.67
C THR A 306 -8.89 6.51 -30.80
N GLY A 307 -8.60 5.21 -30.76
CA GLY A 307 -7.62 4.55 -31.62
C GLY A 307 -6.18 4.99 -31.34
N LYS A 308 -5.91 5.65 -30.20
CA LYS A 308 -4.59 6.16 -29.87
C LYS A 308 -3.66 5.03 -29.45
N ALA A 309 -2.51 4.93 -30.12
CA ALA A 309 -1.41 4.07 -29.68
C ALA A 309 -0.81 4.64 -28.38
N LEU A 310 -0.83 3.84 -27.33
CA LEU A 310 -0.37 4.17 -25.99
C LEU A 310 1.07 3.73 -25.74
N TRP A 311 1.46 2.58 -26.30
CA TRP A 311 2.80 1.99 -26.17
C TRP A 311 3.02 0.98 -27.32
N ASN A 312 4.29 0.72 -27.69
CA ASN A 312 4.63 -0.35 -28.64
C ASN A 312 6.06 -0.88 -28.48
N THR A 313 6.33 -2.08 -29.00
CA THR A 313 7.64 -2.75 -28.98
C THR A 313 8.64 -2.23 -30.01
N GLN A 314 8.20 -1.45 -31.00
CA GLN A 314 9.01 -0.97 -32.13
C GLN A 314 9.60 -2.10 -33.00
N THR A 315 8.87 -3.20 -33.16
CA THR A 315 9.35 -4.44 -33.83
C THR A 315 8.75 -4.66 -35.22
N VAL A 316 8.30 -3.59 -35.88
CA VAL A 316 7.78 -3.64 -37.26
C VAL A 316 8.78 -4.35 -38.18
N GLY A 317 8.28 -5.32 -38.94
CA GLY A 317 9.06 -6.16 -39.84
C GLY A 317 9.29 -7.58 -39.34
N THR A 318 9.00 -7.86 -38.06
CA THR A 318 9.08 -9.21 -37.48
C THR A 318 8.16 -10.16 -38.24
N LYS A 319 8.72 -11.26 -38.76
CA LYS A 319 7.98 -12.24 -39.58
C LYS A 319 7.51 -13.38 -38.74
N GLN A 320 6.26 -13.82 -38.95
CA GLN A 320 5.62 -14.89 -38.16
C GLN A 320 5.80 -14.66 -36.65
N PRO A 321 5.36 -13.49 -36.14
CA PRO A 321 5.59 -13.12 -34.75
C PRO A 321 4.81 -14.03 -33.79
N ALA A 322 5.43 -14.32 -32.66
CA ALA A 322 4.79 -14.98 -31.52
C ALA A 322 5.15 -14.24 -30.24
N LEU A 323 4.17 -13.62 -29.60
CA LEU A 323 4.33 -12.95 -28.31
C LEU A 323 3.92 -13.92 -27.20
N VAL A 324 4.84 -14.25 -26.31
CA VAL A 324 4.70 -15.34 -25.35
C VAL A 324 4.89 -14.82 -23.93
N MET A 325 3.98 -15.17 -23.03
CA MET A 325 4.26 -15.12 -21.60
C MET A 325 4.89 -16.45 -21.21
N GLN A 326 6.20 -16.48 -21.02
CA GLN A 326 6.94 -17.73 -20.81
C GLN A 326 6.72 -18.29 -19.40
N GLU A 327 6.85 -19.62 -19.26
CA GLU A 327 6.71 -20.30 -17.96
C GLU A 327 7.78 -19.87 -16.94
N ASP A 328 8.91 -19.33 -17.39
CA ASP A 328 9.97 -18.79 -16.53
C ASP A 328 9.70 -17.36 -16.02
N GLY A 329 8.57 -16.77 -16.43
CA GLY A 329 8.14 -15.43 -16.05
C GLY A 329 8.59 -14.31 -16.99
N ASN A 330 9.23 -14.60 -18.11
CA ASN A 330 9.62 -13.60 -19.10
C ASN A 330 8.51 -13.36 -20.13
N PHE A 331 8.23 -12.10 -20.48
CA PHE A 331 7.30 -11.77 -21.56
C PHE A 331 8.09 -11.41 -22.81
N VAL A 332 7.99 -12.23 -23.87
CA VAL A 332 8.96 -12.25 -24.98
C VAL A 332 8.27 -12.30 -26.33
N LEU A 333 8.74 -11.47 -27.26
CA LEU A 333 8.37 -11.53 -28.67
C LEU A 333 9.44 -12.30 -29.46
N TYR A 334 9.00 -13.32 -30.19
CA TYR A 334 9.84 -14.13 -31.08
C TYR A 334 9.52 -13.86 -32.55
N ASP A 335 10.54 -14.00 -33.40
CA ASP A 335 10.38 -14.14 -34.85
C ASP A 335 10.12 -15.59 -35.28
N GLY A 336 9.79 -15.79 -36.56
CA GLY A 336 9.51 -17.12 -37.14
C GLY A 336 10.69 -18.09 -37.18
N ASN A 337 11.91 -17.64 -36.84
CA ASN A 337 13.08 -18.51 -36.68
C ASN A 337 13.29 -18.90 -35.21
N GLY A 338 12.44 -18.41 -34.29
CA GLY A 338 12.58 -18.61 -32.86
C GLY A 338 13.60 -17.67 -32.20
N ALA A 339 14.02 -16.59 -32.86
CA ALA A 339 14.88 -15.59 -32.26
C ALA A 339 14.05 -14.58 -31.46
N ALA A 340 14.43 -14.32 -30.21
CA ALA A 340 13.81 -13.27 -29.40
C ALA A 340 14.18 -11.89 -29.98
N VAL A 341 13.18 -11.08 -30.31
CA VAL A 341 13.36 -9.73 -30.88
C VAL A 341 13.03 -8.63 -29.87
N TRP A 342 12.29 -8.95 -28.81
CA TRP A 342 12.00 -8.06 -27.67
C TRP A 342 11.65 -8.88 -26.43
N HIS A 343 11.96 -8.39 -25.22
CA HIS A 343 11.54 -9.01 -23.96
C HIS A 343 11.51 -8.03 -22.77
N THR A 344 10.79 -8.39 -21.71
CA THR A 344 10.72 -7.64 -20.44
C THR A 344 11.91 -7.87 -19.51
N SER A 345 12.68 -8.95 -19.71
CA SER A 345 13.76 -9.38 -18.80
C SER A 345 13.28 -9.79 -17.41
N THR A 346 12.06 -10.33 -17.33
CA THR A 346 11.42 -10.75 -16.07
C THR A 346 11.58 -12.25 -15.78
N HIS A 347 12.48 -12.94 -16.49
CA HIS A 347 12.79 -14.36 -16.23
C HIS A 347 13.21 -14.61 -14.77
N GLY A 348 12.92 -15.81 -14.25
CA GLY A 348 13.17 -16.21 -12.87
C GLY A 348 11.96 -16.08 -11.94
N HIS A 349 10.78 -15.77 -12.49
CA HIS A 349 9.52 -15.56 -11.77
C HIS A 349 8.46 -16.53 -12.32
N PRO A 350 8.61 -17.84 -12.10
CA PRO A 350 7.69 -18.83 -12.65
C PRO A 350 6.28 -18.60 -12.10
N GLY A 351 5.29 -18.68 -13.00
CA GLY A 351 3.89 -18.36 -12.67
C GLY A 351 3.50 -16.91 -12.97
N ALA A 352 4.44 -16.03 -13.33
CA ALA A 352 4.10 -14.66 -13.68
C ALA A 352 3.18 -14.58 -14.92
N MET A 353 2.29 -13.59 -14.94
CA MET A 353 1.33 -13.36 -16.01
C MET A 353 1.42 -11.95 -16.58
N MET A 354 1.04 -11.76 -17.83
CA MET A 354 0.87 -10.43 -18.44
C MET A 354 -0.59 -10.01 -18.32
N ARG A 355 -0.85 -8.76 -17.93
CA ARG A 355 -2.21 -8.19 -17.85
C ARG A 355 -2.30 -6.84 -18.56
N VAL A 356 -3.38 -6.65 -19.32
CA VAL A 356 -3.82 -5.34 -19.81
C VAL A 356 -4.77 -4.73 -18.79
N GLU A 357 -4.34 -3.65 -18.15
CA GLU A 357 -5.07 -3.05 -17.04
C GLU A 357 -6.11 -2.03 -17.49
N ASP A 358 -7.18 -1.91 -16.71
CA ASP A 358 -8.27 -0.97 -16.93
C ASP A 358 -7.84 0.51 -16.83
N ALA A 359 -6.61 0.77 -16.36
CA ALA A 359 -5.96 2.07 -16.33
C ALA A 359 -5.18 2.40 -17.63
N GLY A 360 -5.09 1.47 -18.59
CA GLY A 360 -4.41 1.68 -19.86
C GLY A 360 -2.90 1.42 -19.79
N ASN A 361 -2.53 0.33 -19.12
CA ASN A 361 -1.16 -0.14 -19.00
C ASN A 361 -1.05 -1.65 -19.30
N VAL A 362 0.16 -2.11 -19.60
CA VAL A 362 0.50 -3.54 -19.71
C VAL A 362 1.52 -3.85 -18.63
N VAL A 363 1.22 -4.82 -17.78
CA VAL A 363 2.03 -5.14 -16.60
C VAL A 363 2.29 -6.64 -16.55
N VAL A 364 3.53 -7.02 -16.21
CA VAL A 364 3.86 -8.40 -15.85
C VAL A 364 3.80 -8.52 -14.33
N TRP A 365 2.96 -9.42 -13.84
CA TRP A 365 2.72 -9.66 -12.42
C TRP A 365 3.29 -10.99 -11.99
N ASN A 366 4.03 -11.01 -10.88
CA ASN A 366 4.39 -12.22 -10.14
C ASN A 366 3.53 -12.27 -8.87
N GLY A 367 2.41 -12.98 -8.91
CA GLY A 367 1.38 -12.88 -7.89
C GLY A 367 0.87 -11.44 -7.75
N TRP A 368 1.11 -10.81 -6.60
CA TRP A 368 0.70 -9.43 -6.30
C TRP A 368 1.80 -8.40 -6.56
N THR A 369 2.96 -8.81 -7.07
CA THR A 369 4.08 -7.89 -7.31
C THR A 369 4.17 -7.59 -8.81
N PRO A 370 4.03 -6.31 -9.23
CA PRO A 370 4.33 -5.93 -10.60
C PRO A 370 5.86 -5.98 -10.77
N ILE A 371 6.35 -6.77 -11.70
CA ILE A 371 7.79 -6.94 -11.97
C ILE A 371 8.23 -6.26 -13.26
N TRP A 372 7.29 -5.78 -14.07
CA TRP A 372 7.53 -4.92 -15.23
C TRP A 372 6.26 -4.16 -15.64
N SER A 373 6.42 -2.93 -16.14
CA SER A 373 5.35 -2.09 -16.68
C SER A 373 5.76 -1.48 -18.02
N ALA A 374 4.81 -1.32 -18.93
CA ALA A 374 5.02 -0.64 -20.21
C ALA A 374 5.15 0.88 -20.08
N ARG A 375 4.80 1.44 -18.92
CA ARG A 375 4.80 2.88 -18.63
C ARG A 375 5.39 3.19 -17.27
#